data_AF-A0A9P5TQQ4-F1
#
_entry.id   AF-A0A9P5TQQ4-F1
#
_cell.length_a   1.000
_cell.length_b   1.000
_cell.length_c   1.000
_cell.angle_alpha   90.00
_cell.angle_beta   90.00
_cell.angle_gamma   90.00
#
_symmetry.space_group_name_H-M   'P 1'
#
loop_
_entity.id
_entity.type
_entity.pdbx_description
1 polymer ?
#
loop_
_entity_poly.entity_id
_entity_poly.type
_entity_poly.pdbx_seq_one_letter_code
_entity_poly.pdbx_strand_id
1 'polypeptide(L)'
;QAKIFTLLFALENKIDAQQSAAPPYTLSEDLKTNINNYGLAVMLSVKISAYKGDIPRNHVLDILKRYRFDLPQGIKHDYSSWEKITTFVSYSLTQARARVKKLIRDSIDTKINIFKLVQVIVHGTPCRPTCGIYVESEGSEKYWNLINKHLKFIRDTAGTSTTLTARAFNKALELDCATFGVDEDYDIKDVPADDWQQRVDDVVAGAANLVVGTAAAS
;
A
#
# COMPACT_ATOMS: atom_id res chain seq x y z
N GLN A 1 -1.81 -49.46 25.43
CA GLN A 1 -1.81 -48.01 25.69
C GLN A 1 -0.41 -47.39 25.75
N ALA A 2 0.56 -47.93 26.50
CA ALA A 2 1.90 -47.32 26.66
C ALA A 2 2.73 -47.10 25.37
N LYS A 3 2.61 -47.98 24.36
CA LYS A 3 3.35 -47.86 23.08
C LYS A 3 2.93 -46.66 22.23
N ILE A 4 1.65 -46.30 22.25
CA ILE A 4 1.15 -45.13 21.50
C ILE A 4 1.62 -43.85 22.17
N PHE A 5 1.59 -43.81 23.50
CA PHE A 5 2.01 -42.65 24.27
C PHE A 5 3.52 -42.35 24.14
N THR A 6 4.34 -43.40 24.13
CA THR A 6 5.80 -43.28 23.88
C THR A 6 6.12 -42.86 22.45
N LEU A 7 5.36 -43.33 21.45
CA LEU A 7 5.49 -42.86 20.07
C LEU A 7 5.06 -41.40 19.91
N LEU A 8 4.02 -40.95 20.62
CA LEU A 8 3.59 -39.56 20.63
C LEU A 8 4.67 -38.65 21.22
N PHE A 9 5.23 -39.02 22.38
CA PHE A 9 6.33 -38.29 23.01
C PHE A 9 7.60 -38.26 22.15
N ALA A 10 7.91 -39.35 21.46
CA ALA A 10 9.05 -39.40 20.54
C ALA A 10 8.83 -38.53 19.29
N LEU A 11 7.57 -38.38 18.85
CA LEU A 11 7.20 -37.44 17.79
C LEU A 11 7.29 -36.00 18.27
N GLU A 12 6.76 -35.67 19.45
CA GLU A 12 6.87 -34.34 20.07
C GLU A 12 8.34 -33.94 20.22
N ASN A 13 9.19 -34.79 20.80
CA ASN A 13 10.62 -34.53 20.94
C ASN A 13 11.34 -34.32 19.59
N LYS A 14 10.92 -35.04 18.54
CA LYS A 14 11.48 -34.84 17.20
C LYS A 14 10.99 -33.55 16.57
N ILE A 15 9.74 -33.19 16.78
CA ILE A 15 9.16 -31.92 16.31
C ILE A 15 9.86 -30.76 17.02
N ASP A 16 10.04 -30.83 18.34
CA ASP A 16 10.72 -29.81 19.14
C ASP A 16 12.20 -29.67 18.74
N ALA A 17 12.89 -30.79 18.52
CA ALA A 17 14.27 -30.78 18.05
C ALA A 17 14.41 -30.16 16.65
N GLN A 18 13.45 -30.42 15.74
CA GLN A 18 13.44 -29.79 14.42
C GLN A 18 13.06 -28.31 14.47
N GLN A 19 12.16 -27.90 15.37
CA GLN A 19 11.86 -26.49 15.61
C GLN A 19 13.05 -25.74 16.21
N SER A 20 13.79 -26.37 17.14
CA SER A 20 14.99 -25.78 17.76
C SER A 20 16.20 -25.71 16.81
N ALA A 21 16.25 -26.57 15.79
CA ALA A 21 17.31 -26.59 14.78
C ALA A 21 16.98 -25.78 13.52
N ALA A 22 15.76 -25.23 13.42
CA ALA A 22 15.35 -24.45 12.28
C ALA A 22 16.14 -23.12 12.23
N PRO A 23 16.66 -22.73 11.05
CA PRO A 23 17.35 -21.45 10.90
C PRO A 23 16.38 -20.29 11.22
N PRO A 24 16.88 -19.16 11.77
CA PRO A 24 16.06 -18.00 12.04
C PRO A 24 15.30 -17.57 10.79
N TYR A 25 14.00 -17.29 10.92
CA TYR A 25 13.19 -16.89 9.78
C TYR A 25 13.79 -15.68 9.04
N THR A 26 13.91 -15.82 7.72
CA THR A 26 14.36 -14.78 6.78
C THR A 26 13.27 -14.53 5.74
N LEU A 27 13.05 -13.27 5.39
CA LEU A 27 12.11 -12.90 4.34
C LEU A 27 12.58 -13.41 2.97
N SER A 28 11.72 -14.14 2.26
CA SER A 28 12.01 -14.55 0.87
C SER A 28 12.08 -13.33 -0.06
N GLU A 29 12.87 -13.42 -1.12
CA GLU A 29 12.98 -12.35 -2.13
C GLU A 29 11.64 -12.10 -2.85
N ASP A 30 10.84 -13.15 -3.05
CA ASP A 30 9.50 -13.03 -3.63
C ASP A 30 8.56 -12.25 -2.70
N LEU A 31 8.59 -12.52 -1.39
CA LEU A 31 7.81 -11.77 -0.41
C LEU A 31 8.25 -10.30 -0.37
N LYS A 32 9.55 -10.01 -0.44
CA LYS A 32 10.06 -8.63 -0.51
C LYS A 32 9.56 -7.90 -1.75
N THR A 33 9.61 -8.56 -2.91
CA THR A 33 9.12 -8.01 -4.19
C THR A 33 7.63 -7.71 -4.13
N ASN A 34 6.85 -8.64 -3.59
CA ASN A 34 5.41 -8.45 -3.37
C ASN A 34 5.13 -7.27 -2.42
N ILE A 35 5.85 -7.19 -1.30
CA ILE A 35 5.69 -6.07 -0.35
C ILE A 35 5.99 -4.72 -1.02
N ASN A 36 7.02 -4.64 -1.86
CA ASN A 36 7.34 -3.41 -2.57
C ASN A 36 6.24 -3.01 -3.56
N ASN A 37 5.73 -3.97 -4.34
CA ASN A 37 4.66 -3.71 -5.31
C ASN A 37 3.35 -3.29 -4.63
N TYR A 38 2.93 -4.02 -3.58
CA TYR A 38 1.73 -3.68 -2.82
C TYR A 38 1.90 -2.39 -2.00
N GLY A 39 3.10 -2.12 -1.49
CA GLY A 39 3.43 -0.87 -0.82
C GLY A 39 3.22 0.33 -1.73
N LEU A 40 3.71 0.25 -2.98
CA LEU A 40 3.47 1.31 -3.96
C LEU A 40 1.99 1.42 -4.33
N ALA A 41 1.29 0.32 -4.57
CA ALA A 41 -0.12 0.35 -4.93
C ALA A 41 -1.03 0.94 -3.84
N VAL A 42 -0.75 0.65 -2.57
CA VAL A 42 -1.44 1.28 -1.45
C VAL A 42 -1.19 2.79 -1.44
N MET A 43 0.04 3.23 -1.73
CA MET A 43 0.35 4.66 -1.86
C MET A 43 -0.23 5.33 -3.11
N LEU A 44 -0.63 4.58 -4.12
CA LEU A 44 -1.29 5.13 -5.31
C LEU A 44 -2.82 5.06 -5.22
N SER A 45 -3.35 4.38 -4.21
CA SER A 45 -4.78 4.24 -4.01
C SER A 45 -5.43 5.58 -3.64
N VAL A 46 -6.43 5.99 -4.41
CA VAL A 46 -7.25 7.19 -4.15
C VAL A 46 -8.01 7.09 -2.83
N LYS A 47 -8.23 5.86 -2.35
CA LYS A 47 -9.01 5.58 -1.14
C LYS A 47 -8.18 5.64 0.15
N ILE A 48 -6.85 5.85 0.06
CA ILE A 48 -5.99 5.85 1.24
C ILE A 48 -6.27 7.04 2.15
N SER A 49 -6.46 6.78 3.44
CA SER A 49 -6.78 7.85 4.39
C SER A 49 -5.57 8.71 4.78
N ALA A 50 -4.36 8.14 4.78
CA ALA A 50 -3.14 8.88 5.06
C ALA A 50 -1.93 8.19 4.40
N TYR A 51 -1.00 8.97 3.87
CA TYR A 51 0.24 8.46 3.26
C TYR A 51 1.34 8.16 4.28
N LYS A 52 1.23 8.69 5.50
CA LYS A 52 2.19 8.50 6.60
C LYS A 52 1.48 8.03 7.87
N GLY A 53 2.16 7.17 8.63
CA GLY A 53 1.69 6.60 9.89
C GLY A 53 1.41 5.12 9.75
N ASP A 54 0.58 4.59 10.64
CA ASP A 54 0.27 3.16 10.70
C ASP A 54 -0.75 2.72 9.65
N ILE A 55 -1.55 3.65 9.12
CA ILE A 55 -2.59 3.40 8.11
C ILE A 55 -2.05 2.63 6.88
N PRO A 56 -1.05 3.14 6.13
CA PRO A 56 -0.55 2.44 4.95
C PRO A 56 0.09 1.10 5.33
N ARG A 57 0.77 1.03 6.49
CA ARG A 57 1.36 -0.20 7.00
C ARG A 57 0.28 -1.26 7.24
N ASN A 58 -0.82 -0.88 7.89
CA ASN A 58 -1.91 -1.78 8.22
C ASN A 58 -2.58 -2.32 6.95
N HIS A 59 -2.83 -1.47 5.94
CA HIS A 59 -3.38 -1.92 4.66
C HIS A 59 -2.48 -2.94 3.96
N VAL A 60 -1.16 -2.70 3.88
CA VAL A 60 -0.22 -3.67 3.30
C VAL A 60 -0.21 -4.97 4.11
N LEU A 61 -0.19 -4.89 5.44
CA LEU A 61 -0.24 -6.08 6.30
C LEU A 61 -1.55 -6.86 6.12
N ASP A 62 -2.68 -6.19 5.91
CA ASP A 62 -3.97 -6.86 5.70
C ASP A 62 -4.04 -7.54 4.33
N ILE A 63 -3.44 -6.94 3.29
CA ILE A 63 -3.23 -7.58 1.98
C ILE A 63 -2.38 -8.85 2.16
N LEU A 64 -1.24 -8.76 2.85
CA LEU A 64 -0.37 -9.93 3.10
C LEU A 64 -1.11 -11.03 3.88
N LYS A 65 -1.90 -10.67 4.90
CA LYS A 65 -2.70 -11.63 5.67
C LYS A 65 -3.76 -12.33 4.84
N ARG A 66 -4.34 -11.64 3.85
CA ARG A 66 -5.42 -12.12 3.00
C ARG A 66 -4.93 -13.07 1.92
N TYR A 67 -3.87 -12.69 1.22
CA TYR A 67 -3.34 -13.47 0.09
C TYR A 67 -2.28 -14.49 0.49
N ARG A 68 -1.72 -14.38 1.70
CA ARG A 68 -0.74 -15.33 2.27
C ARG A 68 0.41 -15.67 1.32
N PHE A 69 0.98 -14.67 0.66
CA PHE A 69 2.16 -14.82 -0.21
C PHE A 69 3.31 -15.45 0.58
N ASP A 70 3.57 -16.73 0.36
CA ASP A 70 4.66 -17.54 0.94
C ASP A 70 4.83 -17.42 2.47
N LEU A 71 3.75 -17.06 3.18
CA LEU A 71 3.78 -16.86 4.62
C LEU A 71 3.70 -18.23 5.33
N PRO A 72 4.67 -18.58 6.18
CA PRO A 72 4.63 -19.82 6.95
C PRO A 72 3.36 -19.91 7.81
N GLN A 73 2.82 -21.12 7.95
CA GLN A 73 1.69 -21.36 8.83
C GLN A 73 2.06 -21.00 10.27
N GLY A 74 1.22 -20.23 10.95
CA GLY A 74 1.44 -19.82 12.34
C GLY A 74 2.40 -18.65 12.57
N ILE A 75 3.00 -18.07 11.52
CA ILE A 75 3.96 -16.93 11.66
C ILE A 75 3.39 -15.71 12.39
N LYS A 76 2.06 -15.57 12.45
CA LYS A 76 1.37 -14.51 13.19
C LYS A 76 1.50 -14.66 14.71
N HIS A 77 1.71 -15.88 15.20
CA HIS A 77 1.87 -16.18 16.62
C HIS A 77 3.34 -16.12 17.04
N ASP A 78 4.28 -16.19 16.07
CA ASP A 78 5.68 -15.88 16.30
C ASP A 78 5.92 -14.37 16.18
N TYR A 79 6.00 -13.72 17.34
CA TYR A 79 6.24 -12.29 17.44
C TYR A 79 7.50 -11.84 16.70
N SER A 80 8.61 -12.60 16.80
CA SER A 80 9.89 -12.21 16.23
C SER A 80 9.86 -12.23 14.70
N SER A 81 9.28 -13.27 14.12
CA SER A 81 9.15 -13.39 12.66
C SER A 81 8.14 -12.40 12.08
N TRP A 82 7.05 -12.12 12.79
CA TRP A 82 6.07 -11.11 12.39
C TRP A 82 6.63 -9.68 12.48
N GLU A 83 7.47 -9.40 13.47
CA GLU A 83 8.15 -8.11 13.60
C GLU A 83 9.10 -7.84 12.43
N LYS A 84 9.81 -8.87 11.93
CA LYS A 84 10.65 -8.75 10.72
C LYS A 84 9.85 -8.35 9.49
N ILE A 85 8.66 -8.95 9.28
CA ILE A 85 7.75 -8.58 8.19
C ILE A 85 7.26 -7.14 8.36
N THR A 86 6.78 -6.80 9.56
CA THR A 86 6.24 -5.47 9.86
C THR A 86 7.29 -4.37 9.68
N THR A 87 8.53 -4.65 10.07
CA THR A 87 9.69 -3.76 9.89
C THR A 87 10.00 -3.58 8.41
N PHE A 88 10.03 -4.65 7.64
CA PHE A 88 10.28 -4.57 6.19
C PHE A 88 9.19 -3.81 5.44
N VAL A 89 7.91 -4.01 5.78
CA VAL A 89 6.79 -3.23 5.24
C VAL A 89 6.97 -1.73 5.54
N SER A 90 7.33 -1.39 6.78
CA SER A 90 7.56 0.00 7.20
C SER A 90 8.74 0.64 6.47
N TYR A 91 9.80 -0.14 6.26
CA TYR A 91 10.96 0.26 5.47
C TYR A 91 10.59 0.51 4.01
N SER A 92 9.90 -0.45 3.37
CA SER A 92 9.45 -0.36 1.98
C SER A 92 8.58 0.88 1.73
N LEU A 93 7.59 1.14 2.58
CA LEU A 93 6.76 2.34 2.51
C LEU A 93 7.56 3.64 2.72
N THR A 94 8.62 3.61 3.51
CA THR A 94 9.51 4.77 3.69
C THR A 94 10.35 5.02 2.44
N GLN A 95 10.90 3.97 1.85
CA GLN A 95 11.65 4.08 0.59
C GLN A 95 10.76 4.54 -0.57
N ALA A 96 9.56 3.99 -0.68
CA ALA A 96 8.61 4.36 -1.71
C ALA A 96 8.20 5.84 -1.60
N ARG A 97 7.93 6.33 -0.38
CA ARG A 97 7.68 7.76 -0.11
C ARG A 97 8.88 8.64 -0.44
N ALA A 98 10.09 8.21 -0.12
CA ALA A 98 11.30 8.96 -0.44
C ALA A 98 11.51 9.07 -1.96
N ARG A 99 11.30 7.97 -2.69
CA ARG A 99 11.33 7.93 -4.16
C ARG A 99 10.31 8.88 -4.77
N VAL A 100 9.04 8.79 -4.38
CA VAL A 100 7.96 9.66 -4.90
C VAL A 100 8.26 11.12 -4.61
N LYS A 101 8.70 11.44 -3.38
CA LYS A 101 9.07 12.80 -3.00
C LYS A 101 10.23 13.35 -3.83
N LYS A 102 11.22 12.51 -4.16
CA LYS A 102 12.32 12.90 -5.04
C LYS A 102 11.82 13.22 -6.44
N LEU A 103 11.02 12.33 -7.04
CA LEU A 103 10.45 12.53 -8.37
C LEU A 103 9.58 13.79 -8.46
N ILE A 104 8.81 14.10 -7.41
CA ILE A 104 8.01 15.34 -7.33
C ILE A 104 8.90 16.59 -7.28
N ARG A 105 10.01 16.56 -6.53
CA ARG A 105 10.94 17.70 -6.54
C ARG A 105 11.59 17.88 -7.90
N ASP A 106 12.09 16.77 -8.46
CA ASP A 106 12.75 16.78 -9.76
C ASP A 106 11.76 17.28 -10.85
N SER A 107 10.46 16.94 -10.77
CA SER A 107 9.45 17.43 -11.71
C SER A 107 9.14 18.92 -11.58
N ILE A 108 9.27 19.51 -10.39
CA ILE A 108 9.11 20.96 -10.20
C ILE A 108 10.25 21.70 -10.92
N ASP A 109 11.49 21.26 -10.70
CA ASP A 109 12.68 21.88 -11.31
C ASP A 109 12.66 21.76 -12.84
N THR A 110 12.24 20.60 -13.35
CA THR A 110 12.17 20.30 -14.79
C THR A 110 10.86 20.75 -15.43
N LYS A 111 9.90 21.26 -14.64
CA LYS A 111 8.54 21.63 -15.06
C LYS A 111 7.84 20.53 -15.86
N ILE A 112 8.00 19.28 -15.40
CA ILE A 112 7.35 18.13 -16.02
C ILE A 112 5.88 18.12 -15.63
N ASN A 113 5.01 17.91 -16.60
CA ASN A 113 3.58 17.73 -16.41
C ASN A 113 3.27 16.55 -15.45
N ILE A 114 2.26 16.73 -14.59
CA ILE A 114 1.73 15.75 -13.65
C ILE A 114 1.52 14.34 -14.24
N PHE A 115 1.10 14.22 -15.51
CA PHE A 115 0.90 12.93 -16.18
C PHE A 115 2.20 12.20 -16.47
N LYS A 116 3.19 12.91 -17.01
CA LYS A 116 4.53 12.36 -17.21
C LYS A 116 5.16 11.96 -15.89
N LEU A 117 4.96 12.76 -14.84
CA LEU A 117 5.40 12.41 -13.50
C LEU A 117 4.75 11.11 -13.01
N VAL A 118 3.44 10.95 -13.16
CA VAL A 118 2.76 9.70 -12.75
C VAL A 118 3.28 8.51 -13.55
N GLN A 119 3.47 8.65 -14.87
CA GLN A 119 4.08 7.61 -15.70
C GLN A 119 5.48 7.20 -15.22
N VAL A 120 6.32 8.16 -14.83
CA VAL A 120 7.65 7.90 -14.28
C VAL A 120 7.58 7.23 -12.90
N ILE A 121 6.60 7.58 -12.08
CA ILE A 121 6.38 6.97 -10.76
C ILE A 121 5.98 5.50 -10.90
N VAL A 122 5.05 5.19 -11.80
CA VAL A 122 4.57 3.80 -12.00
C VAL A 122 5.51 2.96 -12.87
N HIS A 123 6.47 3.58 -13.57
CA HIS A 123 7.40 2.88 -14.45
C HIS A 123 8.11 1.72 -13.74
N GLY A 124 8.03 0.53 -14.35
CA GLY A 124 8.59 -0.71 -13.81
C GLY A 124 7.76 -1.38 -12.71
N THR A 125 6.52 -0.96 -12.50
CA THR A 125 5.60 -1.57 -11.52
C THR A 125 4.30 -2.03 -12.20
N PRO A 126 3.54 -2.97 -11.61
CA PRO A 126 2.28 -3.42 -12.19
C PRO A 126 1.16 -2.35 -12.12
N CYS A 127 1.39 -1.23 -11.45
CA CYS A 127 0.42 -0.15 -11.33
C CYS A 127 0.23 0.60 -12.66
N ARG A 128 -1.03 0.94 -12.99
CA ARG A 128 -1.35 1.87 -14.07
C ARG A 128 -1.71 3.26 -13.51
N PRO A 129 -1.37 4.35 -14.19
CA PRO A 129 -1.84 5.68 -13.82
C PRO A 129 -3.36 5.72 -13.93
N THR A 130 -4.08 5.82 -12.82
CA THR A 130 -5.53 6.08 -12.81
C THR A 130 -5.87 7.48 -12.33
N CYS A 131 -4.95 8.19 -11.66
CA CYS A 131 -5.16 9.57 -11.16
C CYS A 131 -3.86 10.39 -11.14
N GLY A 132 -3.99 11.73 -11.25
CA GLY A 132 -2.90 12.70 -11.18
C GLY A 132 -2.42 12.99 -9.74
N ILE A 133 -1.14 13.31 -9.58
CA ILE A 133 -0.48 13.58 -8.28
C ILE A 133 -0.27 15.08 -8.09
N TYR A 134 -1.09 15.71 -7.24
CA TYR A 134 -1.00 17.14 -6.94
C TYR A 134 0.27 17.50 -6.14
N VAL A 135 0.95 18.59 -6.54
CA VAL A 135 2.13 19.13 -5.86
C VAL A 135 1.72 20.25 -4.91
N GLU A 136 1.94 20.09 -3.61
CA GLU A 136 1.50 21.08 -2.61
C GLU A 136 2.65 21.81 -1.87
N SER A 137 3.87 21.28 -1.85
CA SER A 137 5.02 21.99 -1.26
C SER A 137 6.36 21.46 -1.75
N GLU A 138 7.42 22.29 -1.66
CA GLU A 138 8.80 22.06 -2.13
C GLU A 138 9.58 20.91 -1.42
N GLY A 139 8.90 19.83 -1.01
CA GLY A 139 9.59 18.64 -0.51
C GLY A 139 10.30 18.85 0.84
N SER A 140 9.74 19.67 1.73
CA SER A 140 10.22 19.80 3.11
C SER A 140 10.15 18.49 3.91
N GLU A 141 10.87 18.35 5.03
CA GLU A 141 10.75 17.17 5.92
C GLU A 141 9.31 16.92 6.38
N LYS A 142 8.51 17.97 6.44
CA LYS A 142 7.10 17.93 6.85
C LYS A 142 6.14 17.64 5.69
N TYR A 143 6.63 17.44 4.46
CA TYR A 143 5.82 17.22 3.25
C TYR A 143 4.65 16.27 3.48
N TRP A 144 4.92 15.02 3.86
CA TRP A 144 3.86 14.02 4.08
C TRP A 144 2.91 14.35 5.24
N ASN A 145 3.39 15.11 6.24
CA ASN A 145 2.52 15.59 7.32
C ASN A 145 1.56 16.68 6.80
N LEU A 146 2.02 17.54 5.89
CA LEU A 146 1.20 18.57 5.26
C LEU A 146 0.15 17.95 4.35
N ILE A 147 0.55 17.01 3.47
CA ILE A 147 -0.39 16.27 2.61
C ILE A 147 -1.45 15.55 3.47
N ASN A 148 -1.06 14.87 4.55
CA ASN A 148 -2.04 14.23 5.44
C ASN A 148 -3.01 15.24 6.09
N LYS A 149 -2.52 16.42 6.49
CA LYS A 149 -3.39 17.48 7.05
C LYS A 149 -4.38 17.98 6.01
N HIS A 150 -3.94 18.19 4.77
CA HIS A 150 -4.82 18.65 3.71
C HIS A 150 -5.83 17.58 3.29
N LEU A 151 -5.41 16.32 3.17
CA LEU A 151 -6.33 15.20 2.96
C LEU A 151 -7.41 15.13 4.04
N LYS A 152 -7.02 15.33 5.30
CA LYS A 152 -7.99 15.39 6.40
C LYS A 152 -8.93 16.58 6.23
N PHE A 153 -8.41 17.77 5.92
CA PHE A 153 -9.22 18.96 5.68
C PHE A 153 -10.25 18.77 4.54
N ILE A 154 -9.84 18.20 3.40
CA ILE A 154 -10.73 17.90 2.27
C ILE A 154 -11.86 16.95 2.73
N ARG A 155 -11.53 15.90 3.49
CA ARG A 155 -12.53 14.95 4.00
C ARG A 155 -13.46 15.55 5.03
N ASP A 156 -12.93 16.32 5.98
CA ASP A 156 -13.74 16.98 7.00
C ASP A 156 -14.70 17.99 6.34
N THR A 157 -14.28 18.64 5.26
CA THR A 157 -15.10 19.59 4.49
C THR A 157 -16.13 18.89 3.58
N ALA A 158 -15.76 17.78 2.95
CA ALA A 158 -16.63 17.03 2.04
C ALA A 158 -17.58 16.05 2.75
N GLY A 159 -17.30 15.69 4.00
CA GLY A 159 -18.05 14.69 4.77
C GLY A 159 -18.05 13.32 4.09
N THR A 160 -19.24 12.77 3.85
CA THR A 160 -19.43 11.47 3.16
C THR A 160 -19.58 11.61 1.64
N SER A 161 -19.52 12.83 1.09
CA SER A 161 -19.75 13.08 -0.33
C SER A 161 -18.51 12.79 -1.17
N THR A 162 -18.57 11.71 -1.96
CA THR A 162 -17.54 11.35 -2.94
C THR A 162 -17.42 12.40 -4.05
N THR A 163 -18.52 13.06 -4.42
CA THR A 163 -18.55 14.08 -5.49
C THR A 163 -17.86 15.38 -5.06
N LEU A 164 -18.06 15.83 -3.81
CA LEU A 164 -17.35 17.00 -3.28
C LEU A 164 -15.84 16.75 -3.14
N THR A 165 -15.48 15.53 -2.71
CA THR A 165 -14.09 15.10 -2.63
C THR A 165 -13.42 15.10 -4.01
N ALA A 166 -14.07 14.50 -5.01
CA ALA A 166 -13.60 14.49 -6.40
C ALA A 166 -13.47 15.91 -6.97
N ARG A 167 -14.44 16.80 -6.67
CA ARG A 167 -14.40 18.20 -7.12
C ARG A 167 -13.22 18.97 -6.52
N ALA A 168 -12.88 18.74 -5.26
CA ALA A 168 -11.72 19.37 -4.63
C ALA A 168 -10.41 18.93 -5.29
N PHE A 169 -10.26 17.63 -5.55
CA PHE A 169 -9.08 17.10 -6.26
C PHE A 169 -9.00 17.59 -7.71
N ASN A 170 -10.11 17.59 -8.45
CA ASN A 170 -10.14 18.11 -9.81
C ASN A 170 -9.72 19.58 -9.87
N LYS A 171 -10.18 20.40 -8.92
CA LYS A 171 -9.77 21.81 -8.86
C LYS A 171 -8.27 21.97 -8.54
N ALA A 172 -7.72 21.11 -7.70
CA ALA A 172 -6.29 21.09 -7.42
C ALA A 172 -5.48 20.69 -8.66
N LEU A 173 -5.95 19.69 -9.41
CA LEU A 173 -5.35 19.25 -10.68
C LEU A 173 -5.46 20.33 -11.77
N GLU A 174 -6.59 21.02 -11.89
CA GLU A 174 -6.77 22.13 -12.84
C GLU A 174 -5.75 23.25 -12.58
N LEU A 175 -5.51 23.60 -11.31
CA LEU A 175 -4.51 24.61 -10.93
C LEU A 175 -3.08 24.15 -11.24
N ASP A 176 -2.76 22.88 -10.98
CA ASP A 176 -1.45 22.29 -11.28
C ASP A 176 -1.19 22.27 -12.80
N CYS A 177 -2.17 21.78 -13.58
CA CYS A 177 -2.12 21.81 -15.04
C CYS A 177 -2.01 23.23 -15.61
N ALA A 178 -2.69 24.22 -15.02
CA ALA A 178 -2.55 25.61 -15.44
C ALA A 178 -1.15 26.19 -15.14
N THR A 179 -0.47 25.66 -14.11
CA THR A 179 0.84 26.15 -13.66
C THR A 179 2.00 25.46 -14.37
N PHE A 180 1.89 24.15 -14.62
CA PHE A 180 2.97 23.29 -15.11
C PHE A 180 2.64 22.54 -16.41
N GLY A 181 1.39 22.57 -16.88
CA GLY A 181 0.89 21.81 -18.04
C GLY A 181 0.95 22.55 -19.37
N VAL A 182 1.92 23.46 -19.54
CA VAL A 182 2.13 24.18 -20.79
C VAL A 182 2.83 23.21 -21.77
N ASP A 183 2.17 22.88 -22.89
CA ASP A 183 2.71 22.30 -24.14
C ASP A 183 2.31 20.87 -24.59
N GLU A 184 1.38 20.13 -23.96
CA GLU A 184 1.01 18.80 -24.49
C GLU A 184 -0.49 18.51 -24.53
N ASP A 185 -0.99 18.20 -25.73
CA ASP A 185 -2.31 17.63 -26.01
C ASP A 185 -2.39 16.20 -25.46
N TYR A 186 -2.75 16.05 -24.18
CA TYR A 186 -3.02 14.74 -23.59
C TYR A 186 -4.51 14.52 -23.37
N ASP A 187 -5.06 13.53 -24.07
CA ASP A 187 -6.38 12.97 -23.83
C ASP A 187 -6.28 11.91 -22.70
N ILE A 188 -6.67 12.30 -21.49
CA ILE A 188 -6.75 11.39 -20.34
C ILE A 188 -8.02 10.59 -20.50
N LYS A 189 -7.90 9.40 -21.09
CA LYS A 189 -9.00 8.44 -21.08
C LYS A 189 -9.20 7.98 -19.64
N ASP A 190 -10.43 8.01 -19.16
CA ASP A 190 -10.83 7.41 -17.90
C ASP A 190 -10.66 5.89 -18.04
N VAL A 191 -9.44 5.40 -17.77
CA VAL A 191 -9.11 3.98 -17.88
C VAL A 191 -9.49 3.35 -16.54
N PRO A 192 -10.43 2.40 -16.52
CA PRO A 192 -10.80 1.72 -15.28
C PRO A 192 -9.58 1.04 -14.67
N ALA A 193 -9.52 1.03 -13.34
CA ALA A 193 -8.50 0.31 -12.59
C ALA A 193 -8.47 -1.16 -13.04
N ASP A 194 -7.27 -1.73 -13.17
CA ASP A 194 -7.15 -3.15 -13.47
C ASP A 194 -7.59 -4.00 -12.27
N ASP A 195 -7.84 -5.29 -12.51
CA ASP A 195 -8.29 -6.24 -11.48
C ASP A 195 -7.33 -6.32 -10.28
N TRP A 196 -6.07 -5.94 -10.45
CA TRP A 196 -5.07 -5.97 -9.39
C TRP A 196 -5.16 -4.72 -8.50
N GLN A 197 -5.22 -3.54 -9.09
CA GLN A 197 -5.38 -2.27 -8.38
C GLN A 197 -6.76 -2.19 -7.72
N GLN A 198 -7.82 -2.71 -8.35
CA GLN A 198 -9.15 -2.78 -7.76
C GLN A 198 -9.16 -3.60 -6.46
N ARG A 199 -8.44 -4.73 -6.42
CA ARG A 199 -8.30 -5.55 -5.19
C ARG A 199 -7.62 -4.79 -4.06
N VAL A 200 -6.59 -4.00 -4.39
CA VAL A 200 -5.90 -3.14 -3.41
C VAL A 200 -6.87 -2.08 -2.90
N ASP A 201 -7.58 -1.41 -3.82
CA ASP A 201 -8.55 -0.37 -3.49
C ASP A 201 -9.70 -0.89 -2.64
N ASP A 202 -10.16 -2.12 -2.84
CA ASP A 202 -11.21 -2.74 -2.01
C ASP A 202 -10.75 -3.02 -0.58
N VAL A 203 -9.48 -3.41 -0.40
CA VAL A 203 -8.88 -3.58 0.92
C VAL A 203 -8.66 -2.22 1.59
N VAL A 204 -8.22 -1.21 0.84
CA VAL A 204 -8.02 0.16 1.36
C VAL A 204 -9.35 0.83 1.71
N ALA A 205 -10.42 0.60 0.93
CA ALA A 205 -11.77 1.11 1.19
C ALA A 205 -12.44 0.51 2.43
N GLY A 206 -11.92 -0.59 2.97
CA GLY A 206 -12.61 -1.37 4.00
C GLY A 206 -13.79 -2.21 3.49
N ALA A 207 -14.02 -2.29 2.17
CA ALA A 207 -15.10 -3.07 1.56
C ALA A 207 -14.93 -4.59 1.77
N ALA A 208 -13.74 -5.04 2.13
CA ALA A 208 -13.42 -6.44 2.39
C ALA A 208 -14.10 -7.05 3.64
N ASN A 209 -14.65 -6.23 4.55
CA ASN A 209 -15.28 -6.75 5.78
C ASN A 209 -16.76 -7.13 5.62
N LEU A 210 -17.39 -6.90 4.46
CA LEU A 210 -18.82 -7.18 4.24
C LEU A 210 -19.12 -8.58 3.68
N VAL A 211 -18.13 -9.35 3.21
CA VAL A 211 -18.40 -10.64 2.53
C VAL A 211 -18.37 -11.86 3.48
N VAL A 212 -18.03 -11.69 4.75
CA VAL A 212 -18.02 -12.82 5.73
C VAL A 212 -19.34 -12.95 6.51
N GLY A 213 -20.32 -12.06 6.27
CA GLY A 213 -21.53 -11.95 7.10
C GLY A 213 -22.85 -12.47 6.54
N THR A 214 -22.94 -12.97 5.31
CA THR A 214 -24.23 -13.28 4.65
C THR A 214 -24.29 -14.65 3.98
N ALA A 215 -23.74 -15.68 4.63
CA ALA A 215 -23.96 -17.07 4.25
C ALA A 215 -24.26 -17.95 5.46
N ALA A 216 -25.32 -17.61 6.21
CA ALA A 216 -25.96 -18.49 7.18
C ALA A 216 -27.38 -18.00 7.53
N ALA A 217 -28.29 -18.06 6.55
CA ALA A 217 -29.73 -18.07 6.78
C ALA A 217 -30.46 -18.46 5.48
N SER A 218 -30.60 -19.77 5.25
CA SER A 218 -31.61 -20.39 4.41
C SER A 218 -31.78 -21.83 4.87
#